data_AF-V2Y8J9-F1
#
_entry.id   AF-V2Y8J9-F1
#
_cell.length_a   1.000
_cell.length_b   1.000
_cell.length_c   1.000
_cell.angle_alpha   90.00
_cell.angle_beta   90.00
_cell.angle_gamma   90.00
#
_symmetry.space_group_name_H-M   'P 1'
#
loop_
_entity.id
_entity.type
_entity.pdbx_description
1 polymer ?
#
loop_
_entity_poly.entity_id
_entity_poly.type
_entity_poly.pdbx_seq_one_letter_code
_entity_poly.pdbx_strand_id
1 'polypeptide(L)' 'IELNVMTRQCLSRRIKNITNLREELAAWEVERNIFAAKVYWQFRTVDARVKLNSLYPKFTTASR' A
#
# COMPACT_ATOMS: atom_id res chain seq x y z
N ILE A 1 4.25 -0.75 1.34
CA ILE A 1 4.75 0.22 2.34
C ILE A 1 3.58 0.72 3.19
N GLU A 2 2.51 1.22 2.57
CA GLU A 2 1.30 1.68 3.28
C GLU A 2 0.59 0.59 4.09
N LEU A 3 0.46 -0.63 3.57
CA LEU A 3 -0.14 -1.75 4.32
C LEU A 3 0.59 -2.05 5.64
N ASN A 4 1.92 -1.94 5.68
CA ASN A 4 2.69 -2.16 6.90
C ASN A 4 2.47 -1.00 7.89
N VAL A 5 2.42 0.23 7.39
CA VAL A 5 2.15 1.40 8.24
C VAL A 5 0.73 1.37 8.80
N MET A 6 -0.26 1.02 7.97
CA MET A 6 -1.65 0.77 8.39
C MET A 6 -1.72 -0.33 9.44
N THR A 7 -0.97 -1.42 9.26
CA THR A 7 -0.92 -2.52 10.24
C THR A 7 -0.38 -2.05 11.60
N ARG A 8 0.63 -1.19 11.59
CA ARG A 8 1.25 -0.67 12.82
C ARG A 8 0.45 0.46 13.49
N GLN A 9 -0.19 1.32 12.70
CA GLN A 9 -0.84 2.54 13.19
C GLN A 9 -2.34 2.36 13.44
N CYS A 10 -3.04 1.60 12.60
CA CYS A 10 -4.49 1.43 12.66
C CYS A 10 -4.87 0.02 13.18
N LEU A 11 -4.13 -1.01 12.77
CA LEU A 11 -4.50 -2.42 13.03
C LEU A 11 -3.64 -3.11 14.11
N SER A 12 -2.98 -2.36 14.98
CA SER A 12 -2.17 -2.90 16.09
C SER A 12 -3.00 -3.57 17.18
N ARG A 13 -4.34 -3.46 17.10
CA ARG A 13 -5.31 -4.06 18.01
C ARG A 13 -6.33 -4.89 17.23
N ARG A 14 -6.91 -5.89 17.90
CA ARG A 14 -7.99 -6.70 17.32
C ARG A 14 -9.30 -5.91 17.25
N ILE A 15 -9.82 -5.73 16.05
CA ILE A 15 -11.15 -5.12 15.81
C ILE A 15 -12.11 -6.26 15.46
N LYS A 16 -13.13 -6.48 16.30
CA LYS A 16 -14.03 -7.63 16.18
C LYS A 16 -15.08 -7.49 15.07
N ASN A 17 -15.46 -6.26 14.72
CA ASN A 17 -16.53 -5.97 13.77
C ASN A 17 -15.94 -5.34 12.49
N ILE A 18 -16.35 -5.87 11.33
CA ILE A 18 -15.96 -5.37 10.01
C ILE A 18 -16.42 -3.92 9.76
N THR A 19 -17.55 -3.51 10.33
CA THR A 19 -18.05 -2.14 10.22
C THR A 19 -17.12 -1.17 10.93
N ASN A 20 -16.80 -1.46 12.21
CA ASN A 20 -15.86 -0.66 12.99
C ASN A 20 -14.47 -0.65 12.35
N LEU A 21 -14.04 -1.76 11.73
CA LEU A 21 -12.78 -1.81 11.00
C LEU A 21 -12.76 -0.80 9.84
N ARG A 22 -13.85 -0.70 9.09
CA ARG A 22 -13.97 0.24 7.96
C ARG A 22 -13.98 1.69 8.41
N GLU A 23 -14.68 2.00 9.50
CA GLU A 23 -14.72 3.36 10.06
C GLU A 23 -13.33 3.82 10.52
N GLU A 24 -12.61 2.95 11.23
CA GLU A 24 -11.24 3.22 11.70
C GLU A 24 -10.26 3.38 10.53
N LEU A 25 -10.40 2.57 9.48
CA LEU A 25 -9.60 2.70 8.26
C LEU A 25 -9.87 4.02 7.54
N ALA A 26 -11.13 4.41 7.41
CA ALA A 26 -11.51 5.67 6.77
C ALA A 26 -10.98 6.88 7.57
N ALA A 27 -11.11 6.85 8.89
CA ALA A 27 -10.57 7.90 9.75
C ALA A 27 -9.03 8.00 9.64
N TRP A 28 -8.34 6.86 9.69
CA TRP A 28 -6.88 6.80 9.54
C TRP A 28 -6.42 7.27 8.16
N GLU A 29 -7.13 6.91 7.09
CA GLU A 29 -6.82 7.34 5.72
C GLU A 29 -6.97 8.86 5.58
N VAL A 30 -8.07 9.43 6.08
CA VAL A 30 -8.29 10.88 6.07
C VAL A 30 -7.18 11.61 6.83
N GLU A 31 -6.86 11.16 8.04
CA GLU A 31 -5.77 11.74 8.84
C GLU A 31 -4.44 11.69 8.08
N ARG A 32 -4.09 10.53 7.53
CA ARG A 32 -2.83 10.33 6.79
C ARG A 32 -2.75 11.17 5.51
N ASN A 33 -3.87 11.35 4.82
CA ASN A 33 -3.97 12.21 3.64
C ASN A 33 -3.82 13.69 4.01
N ILE A 34 -4.38 14.14 5.13
CA ILE A 34 -4.21 15.51 5.65
C ILE A 34 -2.73 15.78 5.99
N PHE A 35 -2.07 14.83 6.64
CA PHE A 35 -0.64 14.94 6.95
C PHE A 35 0.25 14.86 5.69
N ALA A 36 -0.33 14.66 4.50
CA ALA A 36 0.37 14.50 3.23
C ALA A 36 1.57 13.56 3.37
N ALA A 37 1.38 12.45 4.09
CA ALA A 37 2.46 11.57 4.50
C ALA A 37 3.12 10.94 3.27
N LYS A 38 4.16 11.60 2.75
CA LYS A 38 4.87 11.17 1.55
C LYS A 38 5.47 9.79 1.80
N VAL A 39 5.12 8.84 0.94
CA VAL A 39 5.82 7.57 0.89
C VAL A 39 7.23 7.86 0.38
N TYR A 40 8.21 7.83 1.28
CA TYR A 40 9.62 7.88 0.91
C TYR A 40 10.00 6.54 0.28
N TRP A 41 9.96 6.51 -1.04
CA TRP A 41 10.43 5.39 -1.83
C TRP A 41 11.92 5.22 -1.61
N GLN A 42 12.30 4.12 -0.97
CA GLN A 42 13.71 3.80 -0.66
C GLN A 42 14.42 3.07 -1.80
N PHE A 43 13.76 2.87 -2.94
CA PHE A 43 14.33 2.21 -4.11
C PHE A 43 14.45 3.22 -5.24
N ARG A 44 15.58 3.21 -5.95
CA ARG A 44 15.66 3.89 -7.24
C ARG A 44 14.70 3.17 -8.19
N THR A 45 14.15 3.89 -9.16
CA THR A 45 13.20 3.34 -10.13
C THR A 45 13.73 2.06 -10.80
N VAL A 46 15.03 1.98 -11.03
CA VAL A 46 15.72 0.81 -11.58
C VAL A 46 15.67 -0.39 -10.65
N ASP A 47 15.93 -0.21 -9.35
CA ASP A 47 15.93 -1.29 -8.35
C ASP A 47 14.51 -1.83 -8.13
N ALA A 48 13.53 -0.93 -8.13
CA ALA A 48 12.11 -1.28 -8.03
C ALA A 48 11.66 -2.15 -9.22
N ARG A 49 12.12 -1.83 -10.44
CA ARG A 49 11.79 -2.59 -11.66
C ARG A 49 12.33 -4.02 -11.60
N VAL A 50 13.53 -4.21 -11.05
CA VAL A 50 14.11 -5.56 -10.86
C VAL A 50 13.34 -6.32 -9.78
N LYS A 51 13.09 -5.69 -8.63
CA LYS A 51 12.44 -6.36 -7.48
C LYS A 51 10.96 -6.69 -7.73
N LEU A 52 10.26 -5.88 -8.52
CA LEU A 52 8.82 -6.03 -8.82
C LEU A 52 8.58 -6.59 -10.22
N ASN A 53 9.58 -7.20 -10.86
CA ASN A 53 9.49 -7.70 -12.23
C ASN A 53 8.28 -8.64 -12.44
N SER A 54 7.93 -9.44 -11.43
CA SER A 54 6.78 -10.36 -11.47
C SER A 54 5.41 -9.67 -11.53
N LEU A 55 5.32 -8.40 -11.13
CA LEU A 55 4.06 -7.63 -11.16
C LEU A 55 3.80 -6.97 -12.51
N TYR A 56 4.80 -6.89 -13.40
CA TYR A 56 4.62 -6.31 -14.71
C TYR A 56 3.94 -7.28 -15.67
N PRO A 57 3.01 -6.80 -16.51
CA PRO A 57 2.42 -7.61 -17.56
C PRO A 57 3.50 -8.19 -18.47
N LYS A 58 3.45 -9.50 -18.70
CA LYS A 58 4.27 -10.14 -19.73
C LYS A 58 3.61 -9.83 -21.06
N PHE A 59 4.19 -8.90 -21.82
CA PHE A 59 3.81 -8.70 -23.20
C PHE A 59 4.17 -9.97 -23.97
N THR A 60 3.18 -10.82 -24.22
CA THR A 60 3.33 -11.89 -25.20
C THR A 60 3.17 -11.20 -26.54
N THR A 61 4.28 -10.97 -27.23
CA THR A 61 4.25 -10.50 -28.61
C THR A 61 3.34 -11.45 -29.37
N ALA A 62 2.17 -10.96 -29.80
CA ALA A 62 1.34 -11.71 -30.72
C ALA A 62 2.20 -11.93 -31.98
N SER A 63 2.57 -13.19 -32.23
CA SER A 63 3.25 -13.57 -33.46
C SER A 63 2.37 -13.13 -34.61
N ARG A 64 2.90 -12.24 -35.46
CA ARG A 64 2.29 -11.90 -36.74
C ARG A 64 2.80 -12.87 -37.80
#